data_AF-A0AAD7G2P7-F1
#
_entry.id   AF-A0AAD7G2P7-F1
#
_cell.length_a   1.000
_cell.length_b   1.000
_cell.length_c   1.000
_cell.angle_alpha   90.00
_cell.angle_beta   90.00
_cell.angle_gamma   90.00
#
_symmetry.space_group_name_H-M   'P 1'
#
loop_
_entity.id
_entity.type
_entity.pdbx_description
1 polymer ?
#
loop_
_entity_poly.entity_id
_entity_poly.type
_entity_poly.pdbx_seq_one_letter_code
_entity_poly.pdbx_strand_id
1 'polypeptide(L)'
;MTSPRILSALLSAVLISLSLSSILFTYNLFNYVRAAVSQVPLPVGKAYQEPRDPHSYSYVGDDFPLMLPGVPLGDAVRMTVEESVHYSLRPEDRAAWYAAFPDGVGTVRLGSHHRTFFVSMYHELHCLQQFRDILVEPSPKVAWGHLHHCLNYLRERALCQADLTLEPGDFTKRDFSQDRVGATHICRDWTAVISKVDENWNDWVSVWKEFHNVTQLDTSPDSSRLTAVILEPHAISFFGDRKSPSFRGT
;
A
#
# COMPACT_ATOMS: atom_id res chain seq x y z
N MET A 1 28.13 5.58 56.96
CA MET A 1 28.02 4.32 56.20
C MET A 1 26.68 3.68 56.54
N THR A 2 25.71 3.66 55.62
CA THR A 2 24.45 2.94 55.81
C THR A 2 24.73 1.44 55.81
N SER A 3 24.19 0.71 56.80
CA SER A 3 24.36 -0.74 56.88
C SER A 3 23.79 -1.42 55.63
N PRO A 4 24.49 -2.40 55.02
CA PRO A 4 24.02 -3.09 53.83
C PRO A 4 22.64 -3.76 54.02
N ARG A 5 22.27 -4.11 55.27
CA ARG A 5 20.94 -4.61 55.60
C ARG A 5 19.84 -3.55 55.47
N ILE A 6 20.14 -2.30 55.84
CA ILE A 6 19.21 -1.17 55.69
C ILE A 6 19.03 -0.84 54.22
N LEU A 7 20.11 -0.82 53.45
CA LEU A 7 20.05 -0.59 52.00
C LEU A 7 19.23 -1.68 51.28
N SER A 8 19.43 -2.95 51.64
CA SER A 8 18.64 -4.06 51.10
C SER A 8 17.16 -3.98 51.45
N ALA A 9 16.82 -3.57 52.67
CA ALA A 9 15.43 -3.41 53.11
C ALA A 9 14.73 -2.25 52.38
N LEU A 10 15.43 -1.13 52.20
CA LEU A 10 14.92 0.02 51.44
C LEU A 10 14.71 -0.32 49.97
N LEU A 11 15.66 -1.02 49.33
CA LEU A 11 15.53 -1.46 47.94
C LEU A 11 14.33 -2.41 47.77
N SER A 12 14.15 -3.35 48.70
CA SER A 12 13.02 -4.28 48.69
C SER A 12 11.68 -3.54 48.82
N ALA A 13 11.59 -2.56 49.73
CA ALA A 13 10.40 -1.74 49.90
C ALA A 13 10.05 -0.93 48.65
N VAL A 14 11.05 -0.36 47.96
CA VAL A 14 10.86 0.37 46.70
C VAL A 14 10.40 -0.57 45.58
N LEU A 15 10.97 -1.77 45.46
CA LEU A 15 10.54 -2.74 44.45
C LEU A 15 9.11 -3.22 44.68
N ILE A 16 8.72 -3.43 45.94
CA ILE A 16 7.34 -3.80 46.30
C ILE A 16 6.37 -2.66 45.97
N SER A 17 6.72 -1.41 46.29
CA SER A 17 5.84 -0.26 46.00
C SER A 17 5.66 -0.03 44.50
N LEU A 18 6.74 -0.17 43.70
CA LEU A 18 6.68 -0.08 42.24
C LEU A 18 5.85 -1.22 41.64
N SER A 19 5.99 -2.44 42.18
CA SER A 19 5.22 -3.60 41.72
C SER A 19 3.72 -3.42 41.99
N LEU A 20 3.35 -2.98 43.19
CA LEU A 20 1.96 -2.68 43.54
C LEU A 20 1.37 -1.56 42.69
N SER A 21 2.15 -0.50 42.44
CA SER A 21 1.73 0.62 41.59
C SER A 21 1.51 0.17 40.14
N SER A 22 2.40 -0.68 39.62
CA SER A 22 2.29 -1.26 38.28
C SER A 22 1.04 -2.14 38.14
N ILE A 23 0.77 -3.01 39.13
CA ILE A 23 -0.41 -3.87 39.15
C ILE A 23 -1.68 -3.01 39.19
N LEU A 24 -1.73 -1.99 40.06
CA LEU A 24 -2.88 -1.09 40.17
C LEU A 24 -3.10 -0.30 38.88
N PHE A 25 -2.03 0.20 38.25
CA PHE A 25 -2.13 0.89 36.96
C PHE A 25 -2.65 -0.05 35.87
N THR A 26 -2.12 -1.26 35.80
CA THR A 26 -2.54 -2.27 34.82
C THR A 26 -4.00 -2.65 35.00
N TYR A 27 -4.45 -2.83 36.26
CA TYR A 27 -5.85 -3.13 36.58
C TYR A 27 -6.79 -1.98 36.18
N ASN A 28 -6.43 -0.74 36.50
CA ASN A 28 -7.21 0.43 36.11
C ASN A 28 -7.24 0.62 34.59
N LEU A 29 -6.10 0.43 33.91
CA LEU A 29 -6.02 0.49 32.45
C LEU A 29 -6.87 -0.60 31.80
N PHE A 30 -6.82 -1.83 32.30
CA PHE A 30 -7.65 -2.93 31.81
C PHE A 30 -9.14 -2.62 31.96
N ASN A 31 -9.57 -2.11 33.12
CA ASN A 31 -10.96 -1.74 33.35
C ASN A 31 -11.39 -0.56 32.48
N TYR A 32 -10.53 0.43 32.28
CA TYR A 32 -10.78 1.54 31.38
C TYR A 32 -10.94 1.06 29.93
N VAL A 33 -10.01 0.24 29.43
CA VAL A 33 -10.08 -0.32 28.07
C VAL A 33 -11.32 -1.19 27.92
N ARG A 34 -11.63 -2.05 28.89
CA ARG A 34 -12.83 -2.89 28.86
C ARG A 34 -14.10 -2.04 28.80
N ALA A 35 -14.19 -0.99 29.62
CA ALA A 35 -15.33 -0.07 29.62
C ALA A 35 -15.44 0.66 28.29
N ALA A 36 -14.33 1.21 27.79
CA ALA A 36 -14.27 1.91 26.50
C ALA A 36 -14.70 0.98 25.34
N VAL A 37 -14.13 -0.22 25.27
CA VAL A 37 -14.46 -1.21 24.23
C VAL A 37 -15.90 -1.70 24.35
N SER A 38 -16.45 -1.85 25.56
CA SER A 38 -17.86 -2.25 25.74
C SER A 38 -18.87 -1.19 25.30
N GLN A 39 -18.46 0.08 25.26
CA GLN A 39 -19.27 1.18 24.78
C GLN A 39 -19.07 1.46 23.28
N VAL A 40 -18.00 0.92 22.69
CA VAL A 40 -17.85 0.90 21.23
C VAL A 40 -18.74 -0.24 20.73
N PRO A 41 -19.86 0.04 20.05
CA PRO A 41 -20.62 -1.03 19.41
C PRO A 41 -19.64 -1.83 18.55
N LEU A 42 -19.75 -3.16 18.58
CA LEU A 42 -19.04 -4.01 17.63
C LEU A 42 -19.20 -3.37 16.25
N PRO A 43 -18.15 -3.29 15.42
CA PRO A 43 -18.32 -2.94 14.04
C PRO A 43 -19.17 -4.06 13.43
N VAL A 44 -20.49 -3.96 13.58
CA VAL A 44 -21.44 -4.49 12.63
C VAL A 44 -20.94 -3.88 11.35
N GLY A 45 -20.21 -4.67 10.55
CA GLY A 45 -19.46 -4.18 9.42
C GLY A 45 -20.36 -3.21 8.70
N LYS A 46 -19.98 -1.92 8.67
CA LYS A 46 -20.86 -0.85 8.20
C LYS A 46 -21.43 -1.38 6.90
N ALA A 47 -22.74 -1.62 6.88
CA ALA A 47 -23.42 -2.04 5.66
C ALA A 47 -22.96 -1.06 4.58
N TYR A 48 -22.60 -1.57 3.41
CA TYR A 48 -22.14 -0.73 2.30
C TYR A 48 -23.07 0.49 2.20
N GLN A 49 -22.53 1.67 2.52
CA GLN A 49 -23.25 2.91 2.36
C GLN A 49 -22.99 3.36 0.94
N GLU A 50 -24.07 3.70 0.24
CA GLU A 50 -23.97 4.29 -1.09
C GLU A 50 -22.94 5.42 -1.08
N PRO A 51 -22.08 5.52 -2.11
CA PRO A 51 -21.05 6.54 -2.17
C PRO A 51 -21.69 7.93 -2.03
N ARG A 52 -21.22 8.70 -1.04
CA ARG A 52 -21.59 10.13 -0.96
C ARG A 52 -20.89 10.88 -2.10
N ASP A 53 -21.39 12.08 -2.40
CA ASP A 53 -20.67 13.04 -3.26
C ASP A 53 -19.20 13.14 -2.80
N PRO A 54 -18.21 12.94 -3.69
CA PRO A 54 -16.79 13.09 -3.38
C PRO A 54 -16.42 14.39 -2.66
N HIS A 55 -17.16 15.47 -2.90
CA HIS A 55 -16.96 16.77 -2.27
C HIS A 55 -17.47 16.84 -0.82
N SER A 56 -18.25 15.84 -0.37
CA SER A 56 -18.78 15.77 0.99
C SER A 56 -17.82 15.15 2.02
N TYR A 57 -16.68 14.61 1.56
CA TYR A 57 -15.63 14.06 2.42
C TYR A 57 -14.59 15.12 2.75
N SER A 58 -14.16 15.18 4.01
CA SER A 58 -13.06 16.04 4.44
C SER A 58 -11.68 15.49 4.07
N TYR A 59 -11.58 14.17 3.83
CA TYR A 59 -10.33 13.42 3.64
C TYR A 59 -9.39 13.45 4.85
N VAL A 60 -9.90 13.84 6.03
CA VAL A 60 -9.18 13.86 7.30
C VAL A 60 -9.55 12.64 8.14
N GLY A 61 -8.55 11.99 8.77
CA GLY A 61 -8.78 10.80 9.58
C GLY A 61 -9.48 9.68 8.78
N ASP A 62 -10.64 9.24 9.26
CA ASP A 62 -11.45 8.17 8.65
C ASP A 62 -12.57 8.68 7.72
N ASP A 63 -12.64 9.98 7.46
CA ASP A 63 -13.67 10.57 6.61
C ASP A 63 -13.20 10.68 5.15
N PHE A 64 -13.12 9.53 4.48
CA PHE A 64 -12.79 9.38 3.06
C PHE A 64 -13.63 8.24 2.45
N PRO A 65 -13.85 8.24 1.12
CA PRO A 65 -14.60 7.17 0.46
C PRO A 65 -13.76 5.88 0.38
N LEU A 66 -14.44 4.72 0.40
CA LEU A 66 -13.77 3.42 0.22
C LEU A 66 -13.23 3.20 -1.20
N MET A 67 -13.83 3.86 -2.19
CA MET A 67 -13.44 3.78 -3.60
C MET A 67 -12.86 5.12 -4.06
N LEU A 68 -11.94 5.06 -5.03
CA LEU A 68 -11.43 6.26 -5.69
C LEU A 68 -12.60 7.01 -6.35
N PRO A 69 -12.90 8.26 -5.95
CA PRO A 69 -14.02 8.99 -6.50
C PRO A 69 -13.78 9.44 -7.94
N GLY A 70 -14.87 9.58 -8.71
CA GLY A 70 -14.82 10.20 -10.04
C GLY A 70 -14.15 9.36 -11.12
N VAL A 71 -14.06 8.03 -10.95
CA VAL A 71 -13.60 7.12 -12.01
C VAL A 71 -14.78 6.79 -12.93
N PRO A 72 -14.74 7.13 -14.23
CA PRO A 72 -15.82 6.84 -15.16
C PRO A 72 -15.70 5.39 -15.67
N LEU A 73 -16.03 4.40 -14.84
CA LEU A 73 -15.81 2.98 -15.15
C LEU A 73 -16.59 2.44 -16.37
N GLY A 74 -17.60 3.18 -16.88
CA GLY A 74 -18.34 2.80 -18.08
C GLY A 74 -18.92 1.39 -18.05
N ASP A 75 -18.95 0.75 -19.21
CA ASP A 75 -19.30 -0.66 -19.34
C ASP A 75 -18.13 -1.57 -18.98
N ALA A 76 -18.43 -2.81 -18.58
CA ALA A 76 -17.41 -3.81 -18.36
C ALA A 76 -16.65 -4.13 -19.66
N VAL A 77 -15.34 -4.35 -19.54
CA VAL A 77 -14.45 -4.66 -20.66
C VAL A 77 -14.08 -6.14 -20.67
N ARG A 78 -13.62 -6.65 -21.81
CA ARG A 78 -13.11 -8.02 -21.92
C ARG A 78 -11.60 -8.02 -21.88
N MET A 79 -11.02 -8.97 -21.15
CA MET A 79 -9.57 -9.19 -21.13
C MET A 79 -9.30 -10.67 -21.37
N THR A 80 -8.59 -10.98 -22.44
CA THR A 80 -8.07 -12.34 -22.67
C THR A 80 -6.70 -12.45 -22.03
N VAL A 81 -6.53 -13.41 -21.14
CA VAL A 81 -5.22 -13.69 -20.53
C VAL A 81 -4.35 -14.39 -21.55
N GLU A 82 -3.09 -13.96 -21.66
CA GLU A 82 -2.12 -14.55 -22.58
C GLU A 82 -0.73 -14.66 -21.97
N GLU A 83 0.02 -15.67 -22.41
CA GLU A 83 1.45 -15.82 -22.18
C GLU A 83 2.19 -14.84 -23.10
N SER A 84 2.28 -13.59 -22.66
CA SER A 84 2.89 -12.51 -23.43
C SER A 84 4.40 -12.68 -23.57
N VAL A 85 4.95 -12.21 -24.68
CA VAL A 85 6.40 -12.00 -24.82
C VAL A 85 6.88 -10.78 -24.04
N HIS A 86 5.95 -9.88 -23.69
CA HIS A 86 6.17 -8.80 -22.74
C HIS A 86 5.96 -9.32 -21.32
N TYR A 87 6.55 -8.66 -20.33
CA TYR A 87 6.43 -9.06 -18.92
C TYR A 87 7.06 -10.43 -18.60
N SER A 88 8.12 -10.86 -19.30
CA SER A 88 8.80 -12.08 -18.92
C SER A 88 9.58 -11.92 -17.59
N LEU A 89 10.03 -13.05 -17.04
CA LEU A 89 10.93 -13.09 -15.88
C LEU A 89 12.39 -12.76 -16.26
N ARG A 90 12.68 -12.38 -17.51
CA ARG A 90 14.04 -12.02 -17.89
C ARG A 90 14.40 -10.62 -17.38
N PRO A 91 15.66 -10.37 -17.00
CA PRO A 91 16.08 -9.06 -16.50
C PRO A 91 15.76 -7.90 -17.46
N GLU A 92 15.90 -8.11 -18.77
CA GLU A 92 15.63 -7.10 -19.80
C GLU A 92 14.17 -6.60 -19.82
N ASP A 93 13.21 -7.42 -19.40
CA ASP A 93 11.79 -7.06 -19.39
C ASP A 93 11.37 -6.31 -18.12
N ARG A 94 12.31 -6.00 -17.22
CA ARG A 94 12.03 -5.26 -16.00
C ARG A 94 11.29 -3.95 -16.28
N ALA A 95 11.68 -3.23 -17.33
CA ALA A 95 11.03 -1.98 -17.73
C ALA A 95 9.57 -2.19 -18.16
N ALA A 96 9.26 -3.28 -18.85
CA ALA A 96 7.88 -3.60 -19.26
C ALA A 96 6.97 -3.76 -18.04
N TRP A 97 7.45 -4.45 -17.00
CA TRP A 97 6.70 -4.57 -15.75
C TRP A 97 6.47 -3.23 -15.03
N TYR A 98 7.47 -2.34 -15.00
CA TYR A 98 7.27 -1.00 -14.44
C TYR A 98 6.37 -0.12 -15.28
N ALA A 99 6.29 -0.34 -16.60
CA ALA A 99 5.38 0.40 -17.48
C ALA A 99 3.90 0.12 -17.19
N ALA A 100 3.57 -0.90 -16.38
CA ALA A 100 2.22 -1.11 -15.89
C ALA A 100 1.79 -0.08 -14.82
N PHE A 101 2.72 0.73 -14.31
CA PHE A 101 2.43 1.78 -13.34
C PHE A 101 2.37 3.15 -14.03
N PRO A 102 1.43 4.02 -13.61
CA PRO A 102 1.40 5.41 -14.02
C PRO A 102 2.55 6.17 -13.37
N ASP A 103 2.74 7.40 -13.83
CA ASP A 103 3.53 8.36 -13.08
C ASP A 103 2.97 8.51 -11.64
N GLY A 104 3.85 8.60 -10.65
CA GLY A 104 3.43 8.56 -9.25
C GLY A 104 3.05 7.18 -8.71
N VAL A 105 3.34 6.11 -9.48
CA VAL A 105 3.30 4.68 -9.10
C VAL A 105 1.96 4.19 -8.54
N GLY A 106 0.87 4.89 -8.83
CA GLY A 106 -0.47 4.55 -8.34
C GLY A 106 -0.91 5.29 -7.08
N THR A 107 -0.16 6.29 -6.65
CA THR A 107 -0.59 7.21 -5.60
C THR A 107 -1.51 8.29 -6.14
N VAL A 108 -2.47 8.72 -5.31
CA VAL A 108 -3.34 9.86 -5.58
C VAL A 108 -3.31 10.86 -4.43
N ARG A 109 -3.70 12.10 -4.71
CA ARG A 109 -3.77 13.23 -3.79
C ARG A 109 -5.22 13.73 -3.75
N LEU A 110 -5.88 13.55 -2.60
CA LEU A 110 -7.30 13.88 -2.44
C LEU A 110 -7.54 14.86 -1.28
N GLY A 111 -8.64 15.60 -1.39
CA GLY A 111 -9.04 16.63 -0.42
C GLY A 111 -8.21 17.91 -0.50
N SER A 112 -8.63 18.92 0.26
CA SER A 112 -8.00 20.25 0.28
C SER A 112 -6.54 20.24 0.78
N HIS A 113 -6.14 19.19 1.49
CA HIS A 113 -4.79 19.01 2.02
C HIS A 113 -3.93 18.07 1.18
N HIS A 114 -4.38 17.68 -0.03
CA HIS A 114 -3.65 16.78 -0.92
C HIS A 114 -3.18 15.50 -0.21
N ARG A 115 -4.05 14.86 0.57
CA ARG A 115 -3.70 13.65 1.32
C ARG A 115 -3.35 12.53 0.34
N THR A 116 -2.24 11.86 0.61
CA THR A 116 -1.79 10.68 -0.13
C THR A 116 -2.69 9.47 0.13
N PHE A 117 -3.15 8.84 -0.95
CA PHE A 117 -3.74 7.50 -0.93
C PHE A 117 -3.05 6.62 -1.97
N PHE A 118 -3.19 5.30 -1.83
CA PHE A 118 -2.67 4.33 -2.77
C PHE A 118 -3.81 3.46 -3.31
N VAL A 119 -3.96 3.41 -4.63
CA VAL A 119 -5.07 2.69 -5.26
C VAL A 119 -4.81 1.19 -5.20
N SER A 120 -5.81 0.41 -4.78
CA SER A 120 -5.65 -1.04 -4.56
C SER A 120 -5.20 -1.81 -5.80
N MET A 121 -5.65 -1.41 -7.01
CA MET A 121 -5.18 -2.01 -8.27
C MET A 121 -3.65 -1.92 -8.42
N TYR A 122 -3.05 -0.78 -8.07
CA TYR A 122 -1.59 -0.62 -8.11
C TYR A 122 -0.88 -1.30 -6.93
N HIS A 123 -1.58 -1.54 -5.81
CA HIS A 123 -1.04 -2.39 -4.74
C HIS A 123 -0.93 -3.85 -5.18
N GLU A 124 -1.93 -4.37 -5.89
CA GLU A 124 -1.87 -5.71 -6.49
C GLU A 124 -0.71 -5.81 -7.49
N LEU A 125 -0.55 -4.82 -8.39
CA LEU A 125 0.58 -4.76 -9.32
C LEU A 125 1.94 -4.64 -8.60
N HIS A 126 2.02 -3.85 -7.51
CA HIS A 126 3.22 -3.74 -6.68
C HIS A 126 3.61 -5.09 -6.08
N CYS A 127 2.65 -5.84 -5.55
CA CYS A 127 2.88 -7.17 -5.02
C CYS A 127 3.46 -8.10 -6.10
N LEU A 128 2.88 -8.10 -7.31
CA LEU A 128 3.38 -8.91 -8.44
C LEU A 128 4.82 -8.53 -8.82
N GLN A 129 5.14 -7.24 -8.88
CA GLN A 129 6.50 -6.75 -9.13
C GLN A 129 7.49 -7.23 -8.06
N GLN A 130 7.12 -7.18 -6.78
CA GLN A 130 7.98 -7.65 -5.68
C GLN A 130 8.27 -9.16 -5.79
N PHE A 131 7.26 -9.97 -6.16
CA PHE A 131 7.47 -11.40 -6.39
C PHE A 131 8.42 -11.64 -7.57
N ARG A 132 8.19 -10.96 -8.70
CA ARG A 132 9.07 -11.04 -9.87
C ARG A 132 10.51 -10.72 -9.49
N ASP A 133 10.76 -9.58 -8.85
CA ASP A 133 12.11 -9.14 -8.54
C ASP A 133 12.86 -10.14 -7.65
N ILE A 134 12.17 -10.77 -6.70
CA ILE A 134 12.77 -11.79 -5.83
C ILE A 134 13.01 -13.11 -6.56
N LEU A 135 12.14 -13.50 -7.50
CA LEU A 135 12.31 -14.71 -8.31
C LEU A 135 13.48 -14.58 -9.31
N VAL A 136 13.68 -13.38 -9.87
CA VAL A 136 14.66 -13.13 -10.94
C VAL A 136 16.02 -12.70 -10.38
N GLU A 137 16.02 -11.84 -9.35
CA GLU A 137 17.21 -11.30 -8.72
C GLU A 137 17.15 -11.53 -7.20
N PRO A 138 17.40 -12.77 -6.72
CA PRO A 138 17.29 -13.09 -5.30
C PRO A 138 18.28 -12.25 -4.49
N SER A 139 17.78 -11.19 -3.85
CA SER A 139 18.57 -10.38 -2.93
C SER A 139 18.89 -11.19 -1.67
N PRO A 140 20.11 -11.11 -1.11
CA PRO A 140 20.42 -11.72 0.19
C PRO A 140 19.61 -11.11 1.35
N LYS A 141 18.86 -10.02 1.12
CA LYS A 141 18.02 -9.32 2.10
C LYS A 141 16.55 -9.33 1.69
N VAL A 142 16.01 -10.52 1.42
CA VAL A 142 14.58 -10.67 1.17
C VAL A 142 13.77 -10.21 2.40
N ALA A 143 12.87 -9.24 2.22
CA ALA A 143 11.95 -8.78 3.24
C ALA A 143 10.77 -9.75 3.38
N TRP A 144 11.00 -10.92 4.00
CA TRP A 144 10.00 -12.00 4.09
C TRP A 144 8.65 -11.57 4.69
N GLY A 145 8.65 -10.65 5.65
CA GLY A 145 7.41 -10.10 6.21
C GLY A 145 6.57 -9.36 5.17
N HIS A 146 7.21 -8.59 4.27
CA HIS A 146 6.53 -7.91 3.18
C HIS A 146 5.99 -8.90 2.15
N LEU A 147 6.78 -9.90 1.76
CA LEU A 147 6.34 -10.96 0.84
C LEU A 147 5.12 -11.74 1.37
N HIS A 148 5.14 -12.09 2.66
CA HIS A 148 4.02 -12.76 3.29
C HIS A 148 2.75 -11.89 3.26
N HIS A 149 2.89 -10.58 3.47
CA HIS A 149 1.79 -9.63 3.29
C HIS A 149 1.29 -9.62 1.85
N CYS A 150 2.18 -9.49 0.85
CA CYS A 150 1.84 -9.50 -0.56
C CYS A 150 1.07 -10.78 -0.96
N LEU A 151 1.54 -11.95 -0.51
CA LEU A 151 0.88 -13.23 -0.81
C LEU A 151 -0.54 -13.29 -0.25
N ASN A 152 -0.71 -12.91 1.01
CA ASN A 152 -2.03 -12.90 1.65
C ASN A 152 -2.95 -11.85 1.04
N TYR A 153 -2.42 -10.67 0.71
CA TYR A 153 -3.19 -9.62 0.06
C TYR A 153 -3.72 -10.08 -1.29
N LEU A 154 -2.88 -10.65 -2.16
CA LEU A 154 -3.30 -11.19 -3.46
C LEU A 154 -4.34 -12.32 -3.31
N ARG A 155 -4.15 -13.22 -2.33
CA ARG A 155 -5.12 -14.28 -2.00
C ARG A 155 -6.48 -13.68 -1.61
N GLU A 156 -6.50 -12.67 -0.75
CA GLU A 156 -7.73 -12.02 -0.30
C GLU A 156 -8.40 -11.20 -1.40
N ARG A 157 -7.63 -10.58 -2.29
CA ARG A 157 -8.17 -9.89 -3.47
C ARG A 157 -8.78 -10.85 -4.48
N ALA A 158 -8.15 -12.00 -4.73
CA ALA A 158 -8.75 -13.05 -5.56
C ALA A 158 -10.09 -13.55 -4.99
N LEU A 159 -10.20 -13.74 -3.67
CA LEU A 159 -11.47 -14.10 -3.03
C LEU A 159 -12.51 -12.96 -3.09
N CYS A 160 -12.06 -11.71 -2.99
CA CYS A 160 -12.93 -10.53 -3.10
C CYS A 160 -13.45 -10.31 -4.52
N GLN A 161 -12.72 -10.76 -5.54
CA GLN A 161 -13.09 -10.69 -6.95
C GLN A 161 -13.21 -12.11 -7.51
N ALA A 162 -14.03 -12.94 -6.88
CA ALA A 162 -14.20 -14.36 -7.24
C ALA A 162 -14.76 -14.50 -8.66
N ASP A 163 -13.86 -14.53 -9.65
CA ASP A 163 -14.17 -14.76 -11.05
C ASP A 163 -14.55 -16.24 -11.25
N LEU A 164 -15.70 -16.46 -11.88
CA LEU A 164 -16.26 -17.79 -12.13
C LEU A 164 -15.98 -18.29 -13.55
N THR A 165 -15.20 -17.54 -14.33
CA THR A 165 -14.76 -17.92 -15.67
C THR A 165 -13.95 -19.23 -15.60
N LEU A 166 -14.30 -20.20 -16.45
CA LEU A 166 -13.60 -21.49 -16.50
C LEU A 166 -12.34 -21.39 -17.37
N GLU A 167 -11.26 -22.04 -16.93
CA GLU A 167 -10.04 -22.18 -17.72
C GLU A 167 -10.30 -23.04 -18.97
N PRO A 168 -9.87 -22.61 -20.17
CA PRO A 168 -10.10 -23.36 -21.40
C PRO A 168 -9.16 -24.57 -21.53
N GLY A 169 -9.64 -25.59 -22.24
CA GLY A 169 -8.86 -26.77 -22.61
C GLY A 169 -8.62 -27.76 -21.46
N ASP A 170 -7.78 -28.76 -21.72
CA ASP A 170 -7.26 -29.63 -20.66
C ASP A 170 -6.11 -28.89 -19.95
N PHE A 171 -6.47 -28.05 -18.97
CA PHE A 171 -5.52 -27.22 -18.22
C PHE A 171 -4.40 -28.04 -17.56
N THR A 172 -4.58 -29.36 -17.40
CA THR A 172 -3.56 -30.27 -16.85
C THR A 172 -2.47 -30.68 -17.85
N LYS A 173 -2.72 -30.50 -19.15
CA LYS A 173 -1.80 -30.85 -20.24
C LYS A 173 -1.38 -29.66 -21.11
N ARG A 174 -1.71 -28.45 -20.68
CA ARG A 174 -1.46 -27.22 -21.44
C ARG A 174 0.04 -26.95 -21.57
N ASP A 175 0.49 -26.67 -22.79
CA ASP A 175 1.86 -26.25 -23.06
C ASP A 175 1.90 -24.73 -23.21
N PHE A 176 2.37 -24.00 -22.20
CA PHE A 176 2.46 -22.54 -22.23
C PHE A 176 3.37 -21.96 -23.33
N SER A 177 4.19 -22.79 -23.99
CA SER A 177 4.96 -22.35 -25.15
C SER A 177 4.16 -22.36 -26.46
N GLN A 178 3.15 -23.24 -26.57
CA GLN A 178 2.30 -23.44 -27.75
C GLN A 178 0.88 -22.85 -27.56
N ASP A 179 0.27 -23.09 -26.40
CA ASP A 179 -1.09 -22.71 -26.01
C ASP A 179 -1.08 -21.41 -25.19
N ARG A 180 -0.63 -20.34 -25.83
CA ARG A 180 -0.38 -19.04 -25.18
C ARG A 180 -1.62 -18.22 -24.86
N VAL A 181 -2.81 -18.62 -25.30
CA VAL A 181 -4.05 -17.86 -25.09
C VAL A 181 -4.94 -18.59 -24.10
N GLY A 182 -5.31 -17.90 -23.02
CA GLY A 182 -6.15 -18.39 -21.93
C GLY A 182 -7.61 -17.94 -22.05
N ALA A 183 -8.30 -17.92 -20.91
CA ALA A 183 -9.69 -17.50 -20.82
C ALA A 183 -9.86 -16.00 -21.12
N THR A 184 -11.06 -15.64 -21.58
CA THR A 184 -11.50 -14.25 -21.65
C THR A 184 -12.38 -13.92 -20.45
N HIS A 185 -11.97 -12.93 -19.67
CA HIS A 185 -12.63 -12.46 -18.46
C HIS A 185 -13.46 -11.20 -18.74
N ILE A 186 -14.43 -10.92 -17.88
CA ILE A 186 -15.21 -9.67 -17.87
C ILE A 186 -14.71 -8.82 -16.70
N CYS A 187 -14.06 -7.71 -17.02
CA CYS A 187 -13.33 -6.88 -16.07
C CYS A 187 -13.97 -5.50 -15.93
N ARG A 188 -13.67 -4.82 -14.83
CA ARG A 188 -13.84 -3.35 -14.75
C ARG A 188 -12.83 -2.70 -15.68
N ASP A 189 -13.22 -1.61 -16.32
CA ASP A 189 -12.31 -0.87 -17.19
C ASP A 189 -11.16 -0.26 -16.39
N TRP A 190 -10.00 -0.91 -16.45
CA TRP A 190 -8.79 -0.45 -15.78
C TRP A 190 -8.21 0.79 -16.46
N THR A 191 -8.52 1.04 -17.75
CA THR A 191 -8.02 2.21 -18.47
C THR A 191 -8.60 3.49 -17.91
N ALA A 192 -9.87 3.48 -17.49
CA ALA A 192 -10.49 4.59 -16.77
C ALA A 192 -9.80 4.87 -15.42
N VAL A 193 -9.34 3.83 -14.72
CA VAL A 193 -8.56 3.99 -13.48
C VAL A 193 -7.19 4.58 -13.77
N ILE A 194 -6.49 4.09 -14.80
CA ILE A 194 -5.19 4.64 -15.25
C ILE A 194 -5.33 6.13 -15.54
N SER A 195 -6.25 6.49 -16.44
CA SER A 195 -6.48 7.89 -16.80
C SER A 195 -6.80 8.76 -15.59
N LYS A 196 -7.60 8.25 -14.64
CA LYS A 196 -7.96 9.03 -13.44
C LYS A 196 -6.77 9.27 -12.52
N VAL A 197 -5.91 8.27 -12.34
CA VAL A 197 -4.73 8.38 -11.50
C VAL A 197 -3.67 9.27 -12.15
N ASP A 198 -3.48 9.16 -13.47
CA ASP A 198 -2.58 10.05 -14.23
C ASP A 198 -3.02 11.52 -14.15
N GLU A 199 -4.31 11.80 -14.39
CA GLU A 199 -4.87 13.15 -14.26
C GLU A 199 -4.58 13.71 -12.86
N ASN A 200 -4.92 12.95 -11.82
CA ASN A 200 -4.72 13.37 -10.44
C ASN A 200 -3.24 13.62 -10.09
N TRP A 201 -2.34 12.78 -10.61
CA TRP A 201 -0.91 12.95 -10.39
C TRP A 201 -0.38 14.20 -11.09
N ASN A 202 -0.80 14.45 -12.33
CA ASN A 202 -0.39 15.63 -13.09
C ASN A 202 -0.87 16.93 -12.43
N ASP A 203 -2.10 16.96 -11.93
CA ASP A 203 -2.63 18.08 -11.14
C ASP A 203 -1.77 18.33 -9.90
N TRP A 204 -1.45 17.25 -9.16
CA TRP A 204 -0.59 17.33 -7.99
C TRP A 204 0.81 17.85 -8.30
N VAL A 205 1.45 17.31 -9.35
CA VAL A 205 2.79 17.76 -9.77
C VAL A 205 2.78 19.25 -10.09
N SER A 206 1.70 19.75 -10.70
CA SER A 206 1.56 21.17 -11.03
C SER A 206 1.50 22.04 -9.77
N VAL A 207 0.68 21.64 -8.79
CA VAL A 207 0.60 22.31 -7.48
C VAL A 207 1.94 22.25 -6.73
N TRP A 208 2.59 21.07 -6.74
CA TRP A 208 3.86 20.87 -6.06
C TRP A 208 4.97 21.76 -6.65
N LYS A 209 5.03 21.88 -7.98
CA LYS A 209 5.97 22.75 -8.68
C LYS A 209 5.78 24.22 -8.30
N GLU A 210 4.53 24.67 -8.28
CA GLU A 210 4.20 26.04 -7.87
C GLU A 210 4.65 26.31 -6.43
N PHE A 211 4.34 25.41 -5.51
CA PHE A 211 4.73 25.53 -4.10
C PHE A 211 6.26 25.57 -3.91
N HIS A 212 7.01 24.80 -4.70
CA HIS A 212 8.48 24.71 -4.58
C HIS A 212 9.23 25.62 -5.57
N ASN A 213 8.52 26.47 -6.32
CA ASN A 213 9.09 27.33 -7.36
C ASN A 213 9.99 26.58 -8.37
N VAL A 214 9.56 25.39 -8.82
CA VAL A 214 10.28 24.53 -9.76
C VAL A 214 9.73 24.72 -11.18
N THR A 215 10.57 25.17 -12.10
CA THR A 215 10.19 25.48 -13.49
C THR A 215 10.34 24.31 -14.46
N GLN A 216 11.18 23.31 -14.16
CA GLN A 216 11.38 22.12 -14.97
C GLN A 216 11.71 20.92 -14.08
N LEU A 217 11.14 19.75 -14.40
CA LEU A 217 11.52 18.49 -13.79
C LEU A 217 12.66 17.88 -14.59
N ASP A 218 13.67 17.34 -13.91
CA ASP A 218 14.73 16.55 -14.56
C ASP A 218 14.16 15.22 -15.03
N THR A 219 13.91 15.08 -16.34
CA THR A 219 13.36 13.88 -16.98
C THR A 219 14.44 12.89 -17.44
N SER A 220 15.65 12.96 -16.89
CA SER A 220 16.71 12.00 -17.22
C SER A 220 16.24 10.55 -16.98
N PRO A 221 16.58 9.57 -17.84
CA PRO A 221 16.20 8.16 -17.66
C PRO A 221 16.68 7.53 -16.35
N ASP A 222 17.69 8.13 -15.70
CA ASP A 222 18.23 7.72 -14.39
C ASP A 222 17.48 8.39 -13.20
N SER A 223 16.43 9.16 -13.49
CA SER A 223 15.59 9.86 -12.51
C SER A 223 14.45 8.99 -11.99
N SER A 224 14.77 7.78 -11.51
CA SER A 224 13.99 7.14 -10.43
C SER A 224 13.86 8.04 -9.19
N ARG A 225 14.57 9.20 -9.20
CA ARG A 225 14.47 10.33 -8.27
C ARG A 225 13.18 11.14 -8.39
N LEU A 226 12.49 11.25 -9.52
CA LEU A 226 11.24 12.05 -9.56
C LEU A 226 10.14 11.40 -8.73
N THR A 227 10.03 10.07 -8.80
CA THR A 227 9.17 9.27 -7.93
C THR A 227 9.61 9.35 -6.47
N ALA A 228 10.91 9.43 -6.19
CA ALA A 228 11.46 9.52 -4.83
C ALA A 228 11.48 10.93 -4.20
N VAL A 229 11.36 12.00 -5.00
CA VAL A 229 11.33 13.40 -4.55
C VAL A 229 9.90 13.83 -4.21
N ILE A 230 8.90 13.29 -4.90
CA ILE A 230 7.49 13.64 -4.69
C ILE A 230 6.79 12.68 -3.71
N LEU A 231 7.31 11.46 -3.58
CA LEU A 231 7.02 10.55 -2.48
C LEU A 231 8.12 10.73 -1.44
N GLU A 232 7.93 11.64 -0.48
CA GLU A 232 8.85 11.69 0.65
C GLU A 232 9.08 10.27 1.20
N PRO A 233 10.32 9.91 1.56
CA PRO A 233 10.67 8.55 1.98
C PRO A 233 9.84 8.05 3.15
N HIS A 234 9.20 8.92 3.92
CA HIS A 234 8.41 8.59 5.10
C HIS A 234 7.03 7.96 4.82
N ALA A 235 6.51 8.02 3.59
CA ALA A 235 5.17 7.48 3.30
C ALA A 235 5.16 6.00 2.86
N ILE A 236 6.30 5.47 2.41
CA ILE A 236 6.44 4.05 1.97
C ILE A 236 7.52 3.31 2.79
N SER A 237 8.29 4.01 3.65
CA SER A 237 9.25 3.38 4.56
C SER A 237 8.60 2.85 5.85
N PHE A 238 7.76 1.83 5.70
CA PHE A 238 7.61 0.82 6.74
C PHE A 238 8.49 -0.41 6.46
N PHE A 239 9.69 -0.24 5.89
CA PHE A 239 10.73 -1.27 5.92
C PHE A 239 12.16 -0.68 5.91
N GLY A 240 12.80 -0.65 7.09
CA GLY A 240 14.22 -0.93 7.31
C GLY A 240 15.31 0.13 7.00
N ASP A 241 15.79 0.81 8.05
CA ASP A 241 17.16 1.30 8.29
C ASP A 241 18.04 1.79 7.11
N ARG A 242 18.24 3.13 7.01
CA ARG A 242 19.46 3.90 7.40
C ARG A 242 19.73 5.14 6.51
N LYS A 243 20.04 6.23 7.23
CA LYS A 243 20.81 7.45 6.90
C LYS A 243 20.25 8.44 5.86
N SER A 244 19.84 9.58 6.39
CA SER A 244 19.50 10.84 5.73
C SER A 244 20.68 11.45 4.94
N PRO A 245 20.47 11.98 3.72
CA PRO A 245 21.41 12.91 3.09
C PRO A 245 21.07 14.36 3.48
N SER A 246 22.11 15.15 3.74
CA SER A 246 22.03 16.60 3.83
C SER A 246 21.95 17.22 2.44
N PHE A 247 21.24 18.35 2.32
CA PHE A 247 21.31 19.20 1.13
C PHE A 247 21.61 20.64 1.54
N ARG A 248 22.68 21.19 0.95
CA ARG A 248 22.97 22.62 0.98
C ARG A 248 22.08 23.29 -0.04
N GLY A 249 21.39 24.34 0.39
CA GLY A 249 20.72 25.27 -0.51
C GLY A 249 21.76 26.09 -1.28
N THR A 250 21.37 26.48 -2.48
CA THR A 250 21.84 27.70 -3.15
C THR A 250 20.71 28.71 -3.09
#